data_AF-A0A7C0YHJ1-F1
#
_entry.id   AF-A0A7C0YHJ1-F1
#
_cell.length_a   1.000
_cell.length_b   1.000
_cell.length_c   1.000
_cell.angle_alpha   90.00
_cell.angle_beta   90.00
_cell.angle_gamma   90.00
#
_symmetry.space_group_name_H-M   'P 1'
#
loop_
_entity.id
_entity.type
_entity.pdbx_description
1 polymer ?
#
loop_
_entity_poly.entity_id
_entity_poly.type
_entity_poly.pdbx_seq_one_letter_code
_entity_poly.pdbx_strand_id
1 'polypeptide(L)'
;MSNEKAGKFPDPHEFQVPPELEGWEEMYPSHYLFSKDRQEWESSQFWYQDKIHAPEPIPPLDLIFQEAWQIALSQYTTRVFCIPPAQGIAQRMVGCYMYICAINPPPDEIVQEKAGLFEKRVFYVFEHYDELWDKWITKFRALGEEMEAVTIPKEFPKYVPEEEVLPAPTGCYVSYDILEAFDKLVNQ
;
A
#
# COMPACT_ATOMS: atom_id res chain seq x y z
N MET A 1 -24.18 39.14 -14.00
CA MET A 1 -23.79 38.25 -12.89
C MET A 1 -23.34 36.93 -13.50
N SER A 2 -22.04 36.78 -13.71
CA SER A 2 -21.42 35.56 -14.24
C SER A 2 -21.61 34.43 -13.24
N ASN A 3 -22.11 33.29 -13.71
CA ASN A 3 -22.40 32.09 -12.91
C ASN A 3 -21.08 31.53 -12.34
N GLU A 4 -20.85 31.69 -11.03
CA GLU A 4 -19.55 31.54 -10.34
C GLU A 4 -19.12 30.09 -10.00
N LYS A 5 -19.63 29.07 -10.69
CA LYS A 5 -19.27 27.65 -10.43
C LYS A 5 -18.72 26.92 -11.65
N ALA A 6 -17.79 27.56 -12.37
CA ALA A 6 -16.98 26.85 -13.36
C ALA A 6 -15.88 26.03 -12.64
N GLY A 7 -16.11 24.71 -12.52
CA GLY A 7 -15.08 23.67 -12.53
C GLY A 7 -14.02 23.64 -11.42
N LYS A 8 -14.40 23.69 -10.13
CA LYS A 8 -13.49 23.25 -9.06
C LYS A 8 -13.66 21.74 -8.85
N PHE A 9 -12.55 21.03 -8.66
CA PHE A 9 -12.60 19.64 -8.20
C PHE A 9 -13.28 19.59 -6.82
N PRO A 10 -14.09 18.56 -6.54
CA PRO A 10 -14.72 18.40 -5.22
C PRO A 10 -13.68 18.35 -4.11
N ASP A 11 -13.96 19.01 -2.98
CA ASP A 11 -13.19 18.79 -1.77
C ASP A 11 -13.53 17.38 -1.24
N PRO A 12 -12.53 16.51 -0.95
CA PRO A 12 -12.79 15.16 -0.45
C PRO A 12 -13.60 15.12 0.86
N HIS A 13 -13.53 16.17 1.69
CA HIS A 13 -14.31 16.29 2.92
C HIS A 13 -15.79 16.61 2.69
N GLU A 14 -16.15 17.11 1.50
CA GLU A 14 -17.52 17.41 1.12
C GLU A 14 -18.18 16.27 0.34
N PHE A 15 -17.42 15.22 0.01
CA PHE A 15 -17.95 14.09 -0.75
C PHE A 15 -18.95 13.29 0.08
N GLN A 16 -20.12 13.04 -0.51
CA GLN A 16 -21.16 12.21 0.10
C GLN A 16 -21.25 10.88 -0.64
N VAL A 17 -21.16 9.78 0.10
CA VAL A 17 -21.42 8.44 -0.43
C VAL A 17 -22.94 8.20 -0.55
N PRO A 18 -23.38 7.31 -1.47
CA PRO A 18 -24.77 6.86 -1.51
C PRO A 18 -25.22 6.24 -0.18
N PRO A 19 -26.53 6.29 0.15
CA PRO A 19 -27.07 5.70 1.39
C PRO A 19 -26.73 4.22 1.57
N GLU A 20 -26.58 3.47 0.47
CA GLU A 20 -26.22 2.06 0.48
C GLU A 20 -24.79 1.78 1.00
N LEU A 21 -23.95 2.82 1.09
CA LEU A 21 -22.60 2.76 1.64
C LEU A 21 -22.50 3.37 3.04
N GLU A 22 -23.60 3.63 3.73
CA GLU A 22 -23.56 4.12 5.11
C GLU A 22 -22.69 3.20 6.00
N GLY A 23 -21.72 3.77 6.70
CA GLY A 23 -20.81 3.05 7.60
C GLY A 23 -19.62 2.38 6.92
N TRP A 24 -19.39 2.60 5.61
CA TRP A 24 -18.23 2.05 4.89
C TRP A 24 -16.88 2.38 5.55
N GLU A 25 -16.81 3.50 6.28
CA GLU A 25 -15.63 3.96 7.01
C GLU A 25 -15.15 2.94 8.04
N GLU A 26 -16.06 2.18 8.68
CA GLU A 26 -15.72 1.20 9.72
C GLU A 26 -14.86 0.04 9.18
N MET A 27 -14.86 -0.15 7.87
CA MET A 27 -14.09 -1.20 7.22
C MET A 27 -12.60 -0.85 7.10
N TYR A 28 -12.21 0.42 7.24
CA TYR A 28 -10.84 0.86 6.99
C TYR A 28 -10.21 1.53 8.21
N PRO A 29 -8.88 1.46 8.38
CA PRO A 29 -8.19 2.19 9.44
C PRO A 29 -8.41 3.70 9.34
N SER A 30 -8.55 4.37 10.49
CA SER A 30 -8.84 5.81 10.55
C SER A 30 -7.79 6.71 9.86
N HIS A 31 -6.55 6.25 9.72
CA HIS A 31 -5.49 6.99 9.03
C HIS A 31 -5.60 6.93 7.49
N TYR A 32 -6.41 6.01 6.95
CA TYR A 32 -6.78 5.94 5.53
C TYR A 32 -8.04 6.75 5.22
N LEU A 33 -8.71 7.34 6.21
CA LEU A 33 -9.89 8.16 6.01
C LEU A 33 -9.52 9.64 5.99
N PHE A 34 -10.29 10.43 5.24
CA PHE A 34 -10.29 11.87 5.37
C PHE A 34 -10.79 12.27 6.75
N SER A 35 -10.18 13.27 7.35
CA SER A 35 -10.38 13.56 8.77
C SER A 35 -10.31 15.04 9.09
N LYS A 36 -11.07 15.48 10.09
CA LYS A 36 -11.11 16.91 10.48
C LYS A 36 -9.78 17.41 11.04
N ASP A 37 -9.01 16.56 11.72
CA ASP A 37 -7.71 16.91 12.28
C ASP A 37 -6.64 17.16 11.22
N ARG A 38 -6.81 16.60 10.00
CA ARG A 38 -5.88 16.79 8.87
C ARG A 38 -6.47 17.62 7.73
N GLN A 39 -7.66 18.17 7.90
CA GLN A 39 -8.42 18.81 6.83
C GLN A 39 -7.62 19.91 6.10
N GLU A 40 -6.92 20.78 6.83
CA GLU A 40 -6.13 21.85 6.20
C GLU A 40 -5.06 21.28 5.26
N TRP A 41 -4.36 20.21 5.68
CA TRP A 41 -3.36 19.55 4.86
C TRP A 41 -4.03 18.78 3.71
N GLU A 42 -5.09 18.01 3.97
CA GLU A 42 -5.79 17.18 2.98
C GLU A 42 -6.42 18.04 1.87
N SER A 43 -7.10 19.15 2.21
CA SER A 43 -7.66 20.10 1.24
C SER A 43 -6.58 20.88 0.46
N SER A 44 -5.33 20.91 0.91
CA SER A 44 -4.21 21.54 0.19
C SER A 44 -3.58 20.64 -0.88
N GLN A 45 -3.90 19.33 -0.89
CA GLN A 45 -3.36 18.37 -1.84
C GLN A 45 -4.30 18.16 -3.03
N PHE A 46 -3.75 17.70 -4.16
CA PHE A 46 -4.54 17.29 -5.32
C PHE A 46 -4.79 15.78 -5.30
N TRP A 47 -6.01 15.39 -4.94
CA TRP A 47 -6.43 13.99 -4.87
C TRP A 47 -7.11 13.54 -6.15
N TYR A 48 -6.80 12.32 -6.57
CA TYR A 48 -7.46 11.67 -7.70
C TYR A 48 -7.62 10.19 -7.42
N GLN A 49 -8.67 9.58 -7.98
CA GLN A 49 -8.88 8.14 -7.85
C GLN A 49 -7.78 7.39 -8.58
N ASP A 50 -7.12 6.44 -7.91
CA ASP A 50 -6.05 5.65 -8.50
C ASP A 50 -6.59 4.45 -9.27
N LYS A 51 -7.22 4.71 -10.41
CA LYS A 51 -7.77 3.64 -11.26
C LYS A 51 -6.72 2.79 -11.96
N ILE A 52 -5.46 3.22 -11.97
CA ILE A 52 -4.39 2.46 -12.61
C ILE A 52 -3.99 1.28 -11.72
N HIS A 53 -3.86 1.51 -10.41
CA HIS A 53 -3.42 0.49 -9.47
C HIS A 53 -4.58 -0.14 -8.66
N ALA A 54 -5.67 0.58 -8.43
CA ALA A 54 -6.87 0.12 -7.72
C ALA A 54 -8.16 0.53 -8.47
N PRO A 55 -8.46 -0.11 -9.61
CA PRO A 55 -9.64 0.23 -10.43
C PRO A 55 -10.98 -0.11 -9.75
N GLU A 56 -10.98 -1.08 -8.84
CA GLU A 56 -12.17 -1.64 -8.20
C GLU A 56 -12.27 -1.23 -6.72
N PRO A 57 -13.46 -1.36 -6.09
CA PRO A 57 -13.58 -1.22 -4.64
C PRO A 57 -12.61 -2.16 -3.91
N ILE A 58 -11.85 -1.65 -2.96
CA ILE A 58 -10.83 -2.42 -2.24
C ILE A 58 -11.48 -3.20 -1.09
N PRO A 59 -11.43 -4.54 -1.09
CA PRO A 59 -11.77 -5.32 0.09
C PRO A 59 -10.87 -4.91 1.27
N PRO A 60 -11.39 -4.85 2.50
CA PRO A 60 -10.63 -4.34 3.66
C PRO A 60 -9.30 -5.05 3.91
N LEU A 61 -9.26 -6.37 3.69
CA LEU A 61 -8.06 -7.17 3.85
C LEU A 61 -6.99 -6.84 2.79
N ASP A 62 -7.41 -6.46 1.59
CA ASP A 62 -6.51 -6.14 0.47
C ASP A 62 -5.82 -4.78 0.63
N LEU A 63 -6.31 -3.94 1.57
CA LEU A 63 -5.69 -2.64 1.89
C LEU A 63 -4.23 -2.79 2.33
N ILE A 64 -3.85 -3.93 2.92
CA ILE A 64 -2.48 -4.19 3.37
C ILE A 64 -1.45 -3.99 2.26
N PHE A 65 -1.80 -4.37 1.02
CA PHE A 65 -0.94 -4.17 -0.13
C PHE A 65 -0.78 -2.68 -0.45
N GLN A 66 -1.87 -1.92 -0.39
CA GLN A 66 -1.88 -0.47 -0.65
C GLN A 66 -0.96 0.27 0.33
N GLU A 67 -1.03 -0.12 1.61
CA GLU A 67 -0.15 0.40 2.65
C GLU A 67 1.32 0.07 2.42
N ALA A 68 1.62 -1.18 2.09
CA ALA A 68 2.99 -1.61 1.83
C ALA A 68 3.64 -0.80 0.70
N TRP A 69 2.97 -0.60 -0.43
CA TRP A 69 3.57 0.15 -1.54
C TRP A 69 3.57 1.66 -1.32
N GLN A 70 2.60 2.23 -0.59
CA GLN A 70 2.67 3.64 -0.15
C GLN A 70 3.96 3.91 0.62
N ILE A 71 4.27 3.04 1.58
CA ILE A 71 5.48 3.13 2.41
C ILE A 71 6.72 2.95 1.52
N ALA A 72 6.76 1.87 0.73
CA ALA A 72 7.91 1.55 -0.11
C ALA A 72 8.21 2.69 -1.11
N LEU A 73 7.23 3.14 -1.90
CA LEU A 73 7.43 4.21 -2.88
C LEU A 73 7.87 5.51 -2.20
N SER A 74 7.23 5.87 -1.09
CA SER A 74 7.58 7.09 -0.36
C SER A 74 9.01 7.01 0.19
N GLN A 75 9.44 5.87 0.74
CA GLN A 75 10.83 5.68 1.18
C GLN A 75 11.82 5.73 0.01
N TYR A 76 11.51 5.08 -1.11
CA TYR A 76 12.39 5.04 -2.25
C TYR A 76 12.61 6.41 -2.87
N THR A 77 11.53 7.18 -3.02
CA THR A 77 11.60 8.54 -3.58
C THR A 77 12.25 9.54 -2.61
N THR A 78 12.05 9.41 -1.29
CA THR A 78 12.55 10.40 -0.32
C THR A 78 13.92 10.10 0.26
N ARG A 79 14.22 8.83 0.56
CA ARG A 79 15.39 8.40 1.37
C ARG A 79 16.37 7.49 0.63
N VAL A 80 15.89 6.64 -0.28
CA VAL A 80 16.76 5.68 -1.01
C VAL A 80 17.36 6.31 -2.26
N PHE A 81 16.55 6.78 -3.20
CA PHE A 81 17.05 7.50 -4.38
C PHE A 81 17.07 9.01 -4.17
N CYS A 82 16.27 9.54 -3.24
CA CYS A 82 16.23 10.98 -2.96
C CYS A 82 15.86 11.80 -4.21
N ILE A 83 14.82 11.39 -4.94
CA ILE A 83 14.33 12.15 -6.11
C ILE A 83 14.04 13.59 -5.67
N PRO A 84 14.68 14.63 -6.26
CA PRO A 84 14.75 15.96 -5.63
C PRO A 84 13.40 16.59 -5.26
N PRO A 85 12.40 16.66 -6.17
CA PRO A 85 11.11 17.25 -5.82
C PRO A 85 10.18 16.30 -5.04
N ALA A 86 10.50 15.01 -4.94
CA ALA A 86 9.54 14.02 -4.44
C ALA A 86 9.49 13.97 -2.90
N GLN A 87 8.28 13.96 -2.35
CA GLN A 87 8.02 13.74 -0.92
C GLN A 87 7.18 12.48 -0.64
N GLY A 88 7.12 11.57 -1.62
CA GLY A 88 6.28 10.38 -1.55
C GLY A 88 4.84 10.66 -1.94
N ILE A 89 3.95 9.77 -1.51
CA ILE A 89 2.52 9.79 -1.82
C ILE A 89 1.71 9.62 -0.53
N ALA A 90 0.44 10.03 -0.59
CA ALA A 90 -0.54 9.67 0.42
C ALA A 90 -1.79 9.09 -0.24
N GLN A 91 -2.44 8.17 0.46
CA GLN A 91 -3.64 7.48 0.02
C GLN A 91 -4.78 7.67 1.02
N ARG A 92 -6.00 7.75 0.50
CA ARG A 92 -7.24 7.80 1.26
C ARG A 92 -8.31 6.96 0.60
N MET A 93 -9.21 6.42 1.42
CA MET A 93 -10.39 5.71 0.96
C MET A 93 -11.57 6.66 0.90
N VAL A 94 -12.44 6.49 -0.11
CA VAL A 94 -13.74 7.16 -0.23
C VAL A 94 -14.72 6.18 -0.87
N GLY A 95 -15.74 5.74 -0.12
CA GLY A 95 -16.74 4.79 -0.62
C GLY A 95 -16.11 3.51 -1.17
N CYS A 96 -15.15 2.95 -0.44
CA CYS A 96 -14.35 1.77 -0.80
C CYS A 96 -13.38 1.93 -1.98
N TYR A 97 -13.25 3.13 -2.58
CA TYR A 97 -12.27 3.39 -3.63
C TYR A 97 -11.05 4.15 -3.11
N MET A 98 -9.87 3.82 -3.61
CA MET A 98 -8.62 4.51 -3.25
C MET A 98 -8.41 5.78 -4.07
N TYR A 99 -8.11 6.84 -3.36
CA TYR A 99 -7.62 8.10 -3.86
C TYR A 99 -6.17 8.27 -3.45
N ILE A 100 -5.38 8.85 -4.33
CA ILE A 100 -3.95 9.08 -4.13
C ILE A 100 -3.62 10.54 -4.43
N CYS A 101 -2.60 11.05 -3.75
CA CYS A 101 -1.95 12.31 -4.10
C CYS A 101 -0.43 12.15 -4.04
N ALA A 102 0.27 12.88 -4.91
CA ALA A 102 1.70 13.12 -4.75
C ALA A 102 1.87 14.27 -3.76
N ILE A 103 2.72 14.08 -2.75
CA ILE A 103 2.92 15.11 -1.72
C ILE A 103 3.67 16.29 -2.33
N ASN A 104 3.25 17.51 -1.97
CA ASN A 104 3.88 18.74 -2.42
C ASN A 104 5.42 18.72 -2.25
N PRO A 105 6.18 19.32 -3.18
CA PRO A 105 7.63 19.36 -3.10
C PRO A 105 8.15 20.01 -1.80
N PRO A 106 9.36 19.63 -1.34
CA PRO A 106 9.96 20.25 -0.17
C PRO A 106 10.54 21.64 -0.50
N PRO A 107 10.99 22.41 0.50
CA PRO A 107 11.75 23.63 0.28
C PRO A 107 13.00 23.41 -0.59
N ASP A 108 13.40 24.43 -1.35
CA ASP A 108 14.51 24.37 -2.31
C ASP A 108 15.82 23.86 -1.70
N GLU A 109 16.11 24.20 -0.44
CA GLU A 109 17.29 23.72 0.29
C GLU A 109 17.36 22.19 0.32
N ILE A 110 16.23 21.53 0.64
CA ILE A 110 16.13 20.07 0.68
C ILE A 110 16.19 19.48 -0.73
N VAL A 111 15.65 20.18 -1.73
CA VAL A 111 15.76 19.77 -3.14
C VAL A 111 17.24 19.71 -3.55
N GLN A 112 18.04 20.71 -3.18
CA GLN A 112 19.48 20.74 -3.48
C GLN A 112 20.26 19.65 -2.73
N GLU A 113 19.96 19.41 -1.46
CA GLU A 113 20.57 18.31 -0.68
C GLU A 113 20.31 16.95 -1.36
N LYS A 114 19.05 16.72 -1.73
CA LYS A 114 18.62 15.51 -2.43
C LYS A 114 19.29 15.35 -3.80
N ALA A 115 19.47 16.45 -4.55
CA ALA A 115 20.07 16.40 -5.89
C ALA A 115 21.46 15.74 -5.88
N GLY A 116 22.31 16.08 -4.91
CA GLY A 116 23.65 15.47 -4.79
C GLY A 116 23.60 13.96 -4.48
N LEU A 117 22.64 13.51 -3.67
CA LEU A 117 22.45 12.08 -3.39
C LEU A 117 21.83 11.34 -4.58
N PHE A 118 20.86 11.95 -5.24
CA PHE A 118 20.17 11.38 -6.39
C PHE A 118 21.14 11.12 -7.54
N GLU A 119 21.94 12.12 -7.92
CA GLU A 119 22.96 12.00 -8.97
C GLU A 119 23.89 10.81 -8.68
N LYS A 120 24.44 10.73 -7.47
CA LYS A 120 25.34 9.64 -7.10
C LYS A 120 24.68 8.25 -7.17
N ARG A 121 23.41 8.13 -6.79
CA ARG A 121 22.73 6.83 -6.62
C ARG A 121 22.07 6.33 -7.89
N VAL A 122 21.37 7.20 -8.61
CA VAL A 122 20.57 6.80 -9.78
C VAL A 122 21.45 6.48 -10.99
N PHE A 123 22.53 7.24 -11.20
CA PHE A 123 23.44 6.99 -12.33
C PHE A 123 24.19 5.67 -12.17
N TYR A 124 24.58 5.30 -10.95
CA TYR A 124 25.13 3.97 -10.68
C TYR A 124 24.16 2.86 -11.11
N VAL A 125 22.85 3.00 -10.80
CA VAL A 125 21.85 2.01 -11.22
C VAL A 125 21.73 1.93 -12.74
N PHE A 126 21.79 3.06 -13.44
CA PHE A 126 21.74 3.07 -14.91
C PHE A 126 23.00 2.49 -15.54
N GLU A 127 24.19 2.81 -15.01
CA GLU A 127 25.46 2.27 -15.50
C GLU A 127 25.59 0.76 -15.28
N HIS A 128 24.97 0.23 -14.22
CA HIS A 128 25.02 -1.18 -13.83
C HIS A 128 23.69 -1.91 -14.03
N TYR A 129 22.82 -1.41 -14.93
CA TYR A 129 21.44 -1.88 -15.05
C TYR A 129 21.33 -3.39 -15.25
N ASP A 130 22.05 -3.97 -16.22
CA ASP A 130 21.95 -5.40 -16.54
C ASP A 130 22.35 -6.29 -15.36
N GLU A 131 23.43 -5.95 -14.66
CA GLU A 131 23.89 -6.67 -13.47
C GLU A 131 22.85 -6.61 -12.32
N LEU A 132 22.31 -5.42 -12.08
CA LEU A 132 21.32 -5.21 -11.01
C LEU A 132 19.98 -5.86 -11.36
N TRP A 133 19.60 -5.84 -12.64
CA TRP A 133 18.43 -6.52 -13.16
C TRP A 133 18.54 -8.03 -12.94
N ASP A 134 19.66 -8.65 -13.32
CA ASP A 134 19.86 -10.10 -13.16
C ASP A 134 19.80 -10.52 -11.68
N LYS A 135 20.37 -9.71 -10.77
CA LYS A 135 20.25 -9.93 -9.33
C LYS A 135 18.80 -9.80 -8.86
N TRP A 136 18.11 -8.75 -9.30
CA TRP A 136 16.73 -8.50 -8.90
C TRP A 136 15.79 -9.58 -9.41
N ILE A 137 15.84 -9.94 -10.69
CA ILE A 137 14.93 -10.93 -11.29
C ILE A 137 15.16 -12.33 -10.69
N THR A 138 16.40 -12.67 -10.35
CA THR A 138 16.71 -13.93 -9.65
C THR A 138 16.05 -13.95 -8.27
N LYS A 139 16.24 -12.89 -7.47
CA LYS A 139 15.60 -12.77 -6.15
C LYS A 139 14.07 -12.77 -6.26
N PHE A 140 13.52 -12.04 -7.23
CA PHE A 140 12.08 -11.89 -7.41
C PHE A 140 11.42 -13.21 -7.82
N ARG A 141 12.08 -14.02 -8.67
CA ARG A 141 11.61 -15.36 -9.02
C ARG A 141 11.63 -16.32 -7.84
N ALA A 142 12.71 -16.33 -7.05
CA ALA A 142 12.79 -17.14 -5.85
C ALA A 142 11.66 -16.79 -4.86
N LEU A 143 11.37 -15.51 -4.68
CA LEU A 143 10.23 -15.06 -3.87
C LEU A 143 8.89 -15.59 -4.42
N GLY A 144 8.70 -15.56 -5.74
CA GLY A 144 7.51 -16.12 -6.39
C GLY A 144 7.35 -17.62 -6.15
N GLU A 145 8.44 -18.38 -6.23
CA GLU A 145 8.47 -19.82 -5.92
C GLU A 145 8.16 -20.09 -4.43
N GLU A 146 8.70 -19.27 -3.52
CA GLU A 146 8.41 -19.35 -2.09
C GLU A 146 6.93 -19.08 -1.80
N MET A 147 6.33 -18.08 -2.46
CA MET A 147 4.90 -17.78 -2.34
C MET A 147 4.03 -18.90 -2.91
N GLU A 148 4.38 -19.46 -4.07
CA GLU A 148 3.65 -20.57 -4.70
C GLU A 148 3.70 -21.85 -3.84
N ALA A 149 4.79 -22.05 -3.10
CA ALA A 149 4.95 -23.18 -2.20
C ALA A 149 4.12 -23.07 -0.90
N VAL A 150 3.55 -21.90 -0.58
CA VAL A 150 2.70 -21.73 0.61
C VAL A 150 1.44 -22.57 0.47
N THR A 151 1.27 -23.54 1.38
CA THR A 151 0.06 -24.35 1.45
C THR A 151 -0.99 -23.65 2.30
N ILE A 152 -2.12 -23.29 1.68
CA ILE A 152 -3.29 -22.75 2.39
C ILE A 152 -4.27 -23.90 2.63
N PRO A 153 -4.54 -24.29 3.90
CA PRO A 153 -5.52 -25.31 4.20
C PRO A 153 -6.91 -24.95 3.66
N LYS A 154 -7.52 -25.87 2.92
CA LYS A 154 -8.82 -25.67 2.26
C LYS A 154 -10.01 -26.08 3.12
N GLU A 155 -9.78 -26.96 4.09
CA GLU A 155 -10.81 -27.56 4.91
C GLU A 155 -10.36 -27.61 6.37
N PHE A 156 -11.31 -27.43 7.28
CA PHE A 156 -11.11 -27.68 8.70
C PHE A 156 -11.70 -29.05 9.03
N PRO A 157 -10.91 -29.99 9.58
CA PRO A 157 -11.45 -31.27 9.97
C PRO A 157 -12.39 -31.07 11.16
N LYS A 158 -13.49 -31.82 11.19
CA LYS A 158 -14.45 -31.77 12.32
C LYS A 158 -13.79 -32.18 13.65
N TYR A 159 -12.86 -33.12 13.57
CA TYR A 159 -12.02 -33.59 14.67
C TYR A 159 -10.60 -33.82 14.13
N VAL A 160 -9.58 -33.50 14.91
CA VAL A 160 -8.18 -33.75 14.52
C VAL A 160 -7.91 -35.26 14.38
N PRO A 161 -7.06 -35.68 13.43
CA PRO A 161 -6.66 -37.08 13.27
C PRO A 161 -6.00 -37.65 14.53
N GLU A 162 -6.15 -38.95 14.78
CA GLU A 162 -5.64 -39.61 16.00
C GLU A 162 -4.10 -39.57 16.08
N GLU A 163 -3.45 -39.63 14.92
CA GLU A 163 -1.99 -39.51 14.76
C GLU A 163 -1.43 -38.14 15.21
N GLU A 164 -2.24 -37.09 15.23
CA GLU A 164 -1.84 -35.77 15.72
C GLU A 164 -2.06 -35.61 17.23
N VAL A 165 -2.73 -36.57 17.86
CA VAL A 165 -3.12 -36.55 19.29
C VAL A 165 -2.31 -37.56 20.11
N LEU A 166 -1.99 -38.72 19.55
CA LEU A 166 -1.35 -39.82 20.26
C LEU A 166 0.08 -40.09 19.76
N PRO A 167 1.02 -40.48 20.66
CA PRO A 167 0.84 -40.61 22.11
C PRO A 167 0.87 -39.27 22.86
N ALA A 168 1.24 -38.19 22.16
CA ALA A 168 1.26 -36.83 22.70
C ALA A 168 0.70 -35.87 21.64
N PRO A 169 -0.14 -34.89 22.03
CA PRO A 169 -0.70 -33.94 21.08
C PRO A 169 0.36 -33.05 20.41
N THR A 170 0.15 -32.74 19.13
CA THR A 170 1.08 -31.92 18.31
C THR A 170 1.23 -30.49 18.82
N GLY A 171 0.17 -29.93 19.41
CA GLY A 171 0.18 -28.60 20.05
C GLY A 171 -0.17 -27.44 19.11
N CYS A 172 0.03 -27.59 17.80
CA CYS A 172 -0.52 -26.73 16.75
C CYS A 172 -1.34 -27.58 15.77
N TYR A 173 -2.32 -26.96 15.12
CA TYR A 173 -3.27 -27.62 14.22
C TYR A 173 -3.65 -26.67 13.09
N VAL A 174 -4.51 -27.12 12.17
CA VAL A 174 -4.91 -26.40 10.95
C VAL A 174 -5.25 -24.90 11.13
N SER A 175 -5.83 -24.50 12.27
CA SER A 175 -6.13 -23.08 12.53
C SER A 175 -4.87 -22.23 12.67
N TYR A 176 -3.82 -22.79 13.28
CA TYR A 176 -2.51 -22.18 13.34
C TYR A 176 -1.86 -22.14 11.95
N ASP A 177 -1.96 -23.23 11.18
CA ASP A 177 -1.34 -23.32 9.85
C ASP A 177 -1.90 -22.28 8.88
N ILE A 178 -3.20 -21.96 8.96
CA ILE A 178 -3.81 -20.88 8.17
C ILE A 178 -3.25 -19.51 8.57
N LEU A 179 -3.11 -19.24 9.87
CA LEU A 179 -2.54 -17.98 10.36
C LEU A 179 -1.07 -17.88 9.95
N GLU A 180 -0.30 -18.96 10.08
CA GLU A 180 1.10 -19.03 9.66
C GLU A 180 1.25 -18.82 8.15
N ALA A 181 0.35 -19.40 7.33
CA ALA A 181 0.34 -19.20 5.89
C ALA A 181 0.04 -17.74 5.52
N PHE A 182 -0.92 -17.10 6.20
CA PHE A 182 -1.20 -15.68 6.03
C PHE A 182 0.01 -14.82 6.42
N ASP A 183 0.58 -15.06 7.61
CA ASP A 183 1.76 -14.35 8.11
C ASP A 183 2.95 -14.49 7.16
N LYS A 184 3.17 -15.69 6.61
CA LYS A 184 4.20 -15.91 5.58
C LYS A 184 3.94 -15.01 4.38
N LEU A 185 2.73 -15.03 3.80
CA LEU A 185 2.41 -14.27 2.60
C LEU A 185 2.53 -12.75 2.79
N VAL A 186 2.16 -12.21 3.96
CA VAL A 186 2.17 -10.75 4.18
C VAL A 186 3.53 -10.20 4.64
N ASN A 187 4.46 -11.06 5.07
CA ASN A 187 5.79 -10.65 5.55
C ASN A 187 6.94 -10.93 4.56
N GLN A 188 6.66 -11.38 3.34
CA GLN A 188 7.66 -11.66 2.29
C GLN A 188 8.34 -10.39 1.73
#